data_AF-A0A9R0Q3H5-F1
#
_entry.id   AF-A0A9R0Q3H5-F1
#
_cell.length_a   1.000
_cell.length_b   1.000
_cell.length_c   1.000
_cell.angle_alpha   90.00
_cell.angle_beta   90.00
_cell.angle_gamma   90.00
#
_symmetry.space_group_name_H-M   'P 1'
#
loop_
_entity.id
_entity.type
_entity.pdbx_description
1 polymer ?
#
loop_
_entity_poly.entity_id
_entity_poly.type
_entity_poly.pdbx_seq_one_letter_code
_entity_poly.pdbx_strand_id
1 'polypeptide(L)'
;MKGLDGIQGPMYVGTGCCFNRQALYGYDPVLTEADLEPNIVVKSCCGGRKKKSKSYMDNKNRMMKRTESSAPIFNMDDIEEGIEGYEDERSMLMSQKRLEKRFGQSPIFTASTFMTQGGIPPSTNPASLLKEAIHVISCGYEDKTEWGKEIGWIYGSVTEDILTGFKMHARGWISIYCMPPRPCFKGSAPINLSDRLNQVLRWALGSVEILFSRHCPIWYNYGGRLKLLERVAYINTIVYPITSLPLIAYCVLPAICLLTNKFIIPEISNYAGTFFILMFASIFATGILELRWSGVGIEDWWRNEQFWVIGGTSAHLFAVFQGLLKWTSLLIPPTTVLVINLVGMVAGISYAINSGYQSWGPLFGKLFFSIWVILHLYPFLKGLMGKQNRTPTIVIVWSILLASIFSLLWVKIDPFISDTQKAVAMGQCGVNC
;
A
#
# COMPACT_ATOMS: atom_id res chain seq x y z
N MET A 1 -5.45 8.72 6.07
CA MET A 1 -5.99 9.85 5.27
C MET A 1 -5.83 11.18 5.98
N LYS A 2 -6.48 11.46 7.12
CA LYS A 2 -6.35 12.77 7.84
C LYS A 2 -4.90 13.22 8.08
N GLY A 3 -4.00 12.30 8.45
CA GLY A 3 -2.59 12.64 8.67
C GLY A 3 -1.85 13.17 7.43
N LEU A 4 -2.23 12.72 6.23
CA LEU A 4 -1.64 13.17 4.96
C LEU A 4 -2.14 14.56 4.55
N ASP A 5 -3.35 14.92 5.01
CA ASP A 5 -3.97 16.22 4.74
C ASP A 5 -3.14 17.39 5.27
N GLY A 6 -2.37 17.17 6.36
CA GLY A 6 -1.44 18.15 6.91
C GLY A 6 -0.15 18.34 6.09
N ILE A 7 0.09 17.53 5.05
CA ILE A 7 1.32 17.58 4.25
C ILE A 7 1.02 18.14 2.86
N GLN A 8 0.45 17.32 1.97
CA GLN A 8 0.11 17.70 0.60
C GLN A 8 -1.29 17.20 0.19
N GLY A 9 -1.99 16.51 1.09
CA GLY A 9 -3.34 16.04 0.87
C GLY A 9 -3.47 14.52 0.74
N PRO A 10 -4.71 14.00 0.69
CA PRO A 10 -4.98 12.58 0.48
C PRO A 10 -4.64 12.10 -0.94
N MET A 11 -4.36 10.80 -1.09
CA MET A 11 -4.23 10.16 -2.39
C MET A 11 -5.62 9.96 -3.04
N TYR A 12 -5.68 9.98 -4.38
CA TYR A 12 -6.90 9.65 -5.11
C TYR A 12 -7.19 8.13 -5.02
N VAL A 13 -8.44 7.78 -4.67
CA VAL A 13 -8.89 6.40 -4.40
C VAL A 13 -10.07 5.96 -5.28
N GLY A 14 -10.30 6.67 -6.40
CA GLY A 14 -11.30 6.29 -7.41
C GLY A 14 -12.72 6.83 -7.20
N THR A 15 -13.10 7.39 -6.04
CA THR A 15 -14.48 7.88 -5.80
C THR A 15 -14.52 9.10 -4.88
N GLY A 16 -15.55 9.94 -5.05
CA GLY A 16 -15.86 11.05 -4.12
C GLY A 16 -14.90 12.24 -4.21
N CYS A 17 -14.30 12.47 -5.38
CA CYS A 17 -13.34 13.55 -5.61
C CYS A 17 -13.87 14.56 -6.64
N CYS A 18 -13.67 15.85 -6.33
CA CYS A 18 -13.94 16.95 -7.26
C CYS A 18 -12.61 17.46 -7.82
N PHE A 19 -12.31 17.10 -9.07
CA PHE A 19 -11.05 17.48 -9.71
C PHE A 19 -11.10 18.89 -10.29
N ASN A 20 -9.99 19.62 -10.19
CA ASN A 20 -9.80 20.83 -10.97
C ASN A 20 -9.54 20.45 -12.45
N ARG A 21 -10.34 21.03 -13.35
CA ARG A 21 -10.27 20.80 -14.80
C ARG A 21 -8.85 21.04 -15.35
N GLN A 22 -8.20 22.14 -14.95
CA GLN A 22 -6.85 22.49 -15.42
C GLN A 22 -5.79 21.50 -14.92
N ALA A 23 -5.97 20.99 -13.69
CA ALA A 23 -5.06 20.01 -13.13
C ALA A 23 -5.13 18.67 -13.89
N LEU A 24 -6.32 18.23 -14.30
CA LEU A 24 -6.50 17.01 -15.13
C LEU A 24 -5.90 17.17 -16.54
N TYR A 25 -5.96 18.37 -17.12
CA TYR A 25 -5.30 18.69 -18.39
C TYR A 25 -3.77 18.80 -18.28
N GLY A 26 -3.25 18.70 -17.05
CA GLY A 26 -1.83 18.67 -16.76
C GLY A 26 -1.16 20.04 -16.82
N TYR A 27 -1.92 21.11 -16.57
CA TYR A 27 -1.33 22.41 -16.25
C TYR A 27 -0.71 22.36 -14.86
N ASP A 28 0.33 23.17 -14.65
CA ASP A 28 0.94 23.35 -13.33
C ASP A 28 0.06 24.25 -12.45
N PRO A 29 0.13 24.10 -11.11
CA PRO A 29 -0.58 24.99 -10.20
C PRO A 29 -0.04 26.41 -10.35
N VAL A 30 -0.94 27.40 -10.24
CA VAL A 30 -0.55 28.81 -10.10
C VAL A 30 0.10 28.97 -8.74
N LEU A 31 1.41 29.21 -8.72
CA LEU A 31 2.18 29.31 -7.48
C LEU A 31 2.17 30.73 -6.93
N THR A 32 2.09 30.85 -5.61
CA THR A 32 2.39 32.09 -4.89
C THR A 32 3.86 32.12 -4.47
N GLU A 33 4.37 33.30 -4.06
CA GLU A 33 5.75 33.40 -3.57
C GLU A 33 6.05 32.50 -2.35
N ALA A 34 5.04 32.20 -1.54
CA ALA A 34 5.14 31.32 -0.38
C ALA A 34 5.33 29.85 -0.78
N ASP A 35 4.76 29.43 -1.91
CA ASP A 35 4.87 28.06 -2.42
C ASP A 35 6.25 27.75 -3.02
N LEU A 36 7.02 28.80 -3.30
CA LEU A 36 8.39 28.73 -3.83
C LEU A 36 9.46 28.64 -2.74
N GLU A 37 9.08 28.75 -1.47
CA GLU A 37 10.03 28.55 -0.38
C GLU A 37 10.43 27.07 -0.30
N PRO A 38 11.74 26.74 -0.30
CA PRO A 38 12.17 25.36 -0.32
C PRO A 38 11.82 24.72 1.03
N ASN A 39 11.11 23.58 0.96
CA ASN A 39 10.83 22.71 2.10
C ASN A 39 12.12 21.99 2.56
N ILE A 40 13.12 22.74 3.02
CA ILE A 40 14.31 22.18 3.67
C ILE A 40 13.95 21.95 5.14
N VAL A 41 13.40 20.77 5.42
CA VAL A 41 13.20 20.27 6.80
C VAL A 41 14.53 19.84 7.44
N VAL A 42 15.66 19.98 6.74
CA VAL A 42 17.00 19.91 7.36
C VAL A 42 17.45 21.32 7.75
N LYS A 43 16.69 21.99 8.64
CA LYS A 43 17.28 23.04 9.47
C LYS A 43 18.14 22.33 10.52
N SER A 44 19.37 22.07 10.11
CA SER A 44 20.46 21.61 10.97
C SER A 44 20.49 22.40 12.26
N CYS A 45 20.58 21.69 13.38
CA CYS A 45 20.94 22.14 14.71
C CYS A 45 22.34 22.80 14.81
N CYS A 46 22.93 23.25 13.69
CA CYS A 46 24.20 23.95 13.65
C CYS A 46 24.01 25.24 12.84
N GLY A 47 24.10 26.37 13.54
CA GLY A 47 23.85 27.70 13.01
C GLY A 47 24.70 28.03 11.79
N GLY A 48 24.04 28.46 10.71
CA GLY A 48 24.66 29.07 9.55
C GLY A 48 23.61 29.74 8.67
N ARG A 49 23.53 31.08 8.71
CA ARG A 49 22.76 31.87 7.74
C ARG A 49 23.42 31.71 6.36
N LYS A 50 22.85 30.90 5.47
CA LYS A 50 23.28 30.85 4.06
C LYS A 50 22.71 32.06 3.30
N LYS A 51 23.59 32.86 2.67
CA LYS A 51 23.22 33.81 1.62
C LYS A 51 22.56 33.04 0.48
N LYS A 52 21.35 33.43 0.07
CA LYS A 52 20.66 32.88 -1.10
C LYS A 52 21.53 33.12 -2.35
N SER A 53 21.88 32.07 -3.09
CA SER A 53 22.76 32.15 -4.26
C SER A 53 22.04 32.80 -5.46
N LYS A 54 22.79 33.43 -6.38
CA LYS A 54 22.25 34.04 -7.61
C LYS A 54 21.46 33.02 -8.45
N SER A 55 21.95 31.79 -8.55
CA SER A 55 21.28 30.65 -9.21
C SER A 55 19.92 30.31 -8.59
N TYR A 56 19.78 30.40 -7.26
CA TYR A 56 18.50 30.19 -6.58
C TYR A 56 17.48 31.29 -6.91
N MET A 57 17.92 32.56 -6.95
CA MET A 57 17.04 33.67 -7.33
C MET A 57 16.63 33.61 -8.81
N ASP A 58 17.55 33.25 -9.71
CA ASP A 58 17.22 33.06 -11.14
C ASP A 58 16.22 31.90 -11.33
N ASN A 59 16.36 30.79 -10.60
CA ASN A 59 15.40 29.69 -10.67
C ASN A 59 14.02 30.08 -10.11
N LYS A 60 13.98 30.85 -9.01
CA LYS A 60 12.73 31.41 -8.44
C LYS A 60 12.03 32.33 -9.45
N ASN A 61 12.76 33.25 -10.06
CA ASN A 61 12.23 34.19 -11.07
C ASN A 61 11.76 33.45 -12.34
N ARG A 62 12.49 32.44 -12.80
CA ARG A 62 12.07 31.56 -13.91
C ARG A 62 10.80 30.77 -13.56
N MET A 63 10.66 30.28 -12.33
CA MET A 63 9.46 29.57 -11.88
C MET A 63 8.23 30.48 -11.78
N MET A 64 8.37 31.70 -11.24
CA MET A 64 7.28 32.69 -11.22
C MET A 64 6.82 33.04 -12.64
N LYS A 65 7.75 33.30 -13.55
CA LYS A 65 7.45 33.60 -14.95
C LYS A 65 6.80 32.41 -15.68
N ARG A 66 7.11 31.16 -15.29
CA ARG A 66 6.44 29.94 -15.77
C ARG A 66 4.99 29.80 -15.28
N THR A 67 4.68 30.28 -14.08
CA THR A 67 3.31 30.22 -13.52
C THR A 67 2.41 31.39 -13.94
N GLU A 68 2.98 32.55 -14.27
CA GLU A 68 2.24 33.69 -14.82
C GLU A 68 1.88 33.50 -16.30
N SER A 69 2.63 32.67 -17.01
CA SER A 69 2.32 32.22 -18.36
C SER A 69 1.10 31.28 -18.34
N SER A 70 -0.05 31.76 -18.83
CA SER A 70 -1.20 30.91 -19.18
C SER A 70 -0.89 29.93 -20.33
N ALA A 71 0.29 30.05 -20.94
CA ALA A 71 0.82 29.07 -21.88
C ALA A 71 1.59 27.96 -21.15
N PRO A 72 1.30 26.68 -21.45
CA PRO A 72 2.07 25.56 -20.90
C PRO A 72 3.49 25.59 -21.47
N ILE A 73 4.52 25.74 -20.63
CA ILE A 73 5.93 25.73 -21.09
C ILE A 73 6.64 24.45 -20.68
N PHE A 74 6.98 23.69 -21.72
CA PHE A 74 7.79 22.49 -21.79
C PHE A 74 9.26 22.75 -21.38
N ASN A 75 10.02 21.66 -21.12
CA ASN A 75 11.48 21.74 -20.93
C ASN A 75 12.12 22.54 -22.08
N MET A 76 12.68 23.69 -21.72
CA MET A 76 13.31 24.69 -22.58
C MET A 76 14.81 24.65 -22.32
N ASP A 77 15.45 23.52 -22.61
CA ASP A 77 16.91 23.39 -22.50
C ASP A 77 17.63 23.42 -23.86
N ASP A 78 16.90 23.41 -25.00
CA ASP A 78 17.53 23.30 -26.34
C ASP A 78 16.96 24.27 -27.39
N ILE A 79 17.10 25.59 -27.22
CA ILE A 79 17.00 26.51 -28.38
C ILE A 79 18.13 27.56 -28.30
N GLU A 80 19.08 27.36 -29.19
CA GLU A 80 20.21 28.22 -29.55
C GLU A 80 19.67 29.51 -30.22
N GLU A 81 20.25 30.67 -29.88
CA GLU A 81 19.89 32.00 -30.40
C GLU A 81 20.20 32.12 -31.91
N GLY A 82 19.23 32.53 -32.75
CA GLY A 82 19.51 32.85 -34.15
C GLY A 82 18.38 33.36 -35.07
N ILE A 83 18.30 34.70 -35.18
CA ILE A 83 17.81 35.54 -36.31
C ILE A 83 16.28 35.62 -36.56
N GLU A 84 15.75 36.81 -36.21
CA GLU A 84 14.35 37.26 -36.31
C GLU A 84 13.82 37.38 -37.75
N GLY A 85 12.60 36.86 -37.97
CA GLY A 85 11.76 37.14 -39.15
C GLY A 85 11.10 35.89 -39.76
N TYR A 86 11.83 34.77 -39.86
CA TYR A 86 11.30 33.47 -40.31
C TYR A 86 10.96 32.53 -39.13
N GLU A 87 11.34 32.91 -37.91
CA GLU A 87 11.12 32.13 -36.69
C GLU A 87 9.67 32.17 -36.20
N ASP A 88 8.91 33.23 -36.47
CA ASP A 88 7.56 33.40 -35.89
C ASP A 88 6.52 32.47 -36.50
N GLU A 89 6.49 32.31 -37.82
CA GLU A 89 5.58 31.35 -38.45
C GLU A 89 5.94 29.91 -38.08
N ARG A 90 7.24 29.60 -38.03
CA ARG A 90 7.75 28.29 -37.60
C ARG A 90 7.45 28.04 -36.13
N SER A 91 7.55 29.05 -35.26
CA SER A 91 7.26 28.94 -33.83
C SER A 91 5.77 28.76 -33.57
N MET A 92 4.90 29.49 -34.29
CA MET A 92 3.44 29.33 -34.25
C MET A 92 3.00 27.95 -34.74
N LEU A 93 3.49 27.50 -35.90
CA LEU A 93 3.24 26.14 -36.42
C LEU A 93 3.72 25.04 -35.47
N MET A 94 4.90 25.21 -34.87
CA MET A 94 5.43 24.29 -33.87
C MET A 94 4.64 24.34 -32.56
N SER A 95 4.03 25.47 -32.20
CA SER A 95 3.14 25.59 -31.04
C SER A 95 1.82 24.85 -31.29
N GLN A 96 1.23 25.01 -32.48
CA GLN A 96 -0.03 24.37 -32.85
C GLN A 96 0.13 22.85 -32.96
N LYS A 97 1.19 22.36 -33.63
CA LYS A 97 1.50 20.92 -33.68
C LYS A 97 1.71 20.31 -32.29
N ARG A 98 2.27 21.07 -31.34
CA ARG A 98 2.43 20.61 -29.94
C ARG A 98 1.09 20.55 -29.22
N LEU A 99 0.20 21.52 -29.43
CA LEU A 99 -1.16 21.49 -28.88
C LEU A 99 -1.99 20.34 -29.46
N GLU A 100 -1.89 20.09 -30.76
CA GLU A 100 -2.56 18.95 -31.41
C GLU A 100 -2.02 17.61 -30.89
N LYS A 101 -0.71 17.48 -30.73
CA LYS A 101 -0.11 16.30 -30.09
C LYS A 101 -0.59 16.12 -28.65
N ARG A 102 -0.81 17.22 -27.93
CA ARG A 102 -1.15 17.18 -26.51
C ARG A 102 -2.63 16.91 -26.26
N PHE A 103 -3.51 17.67 -26.91
CA PHE A 103 -4.96 17.66 -26.67
C PHE A 103 -5.78 16.99 -27.78
N GLY A 104 -5.19 16.73 -28.94
CA GLY A 104 -5.85 16.15 -30.11
C GLY A 104 -6.17 17.19 -31.19
N GLN A 105 -6.78 16.72 -32.28
CA GLN A 105 -6.95 17.50 -33.51
C GLN A 105 -8.07 18.55 -33.44
N SER A 106 -8.95 18.50 -32.43
CA SER A 106 -10.07 19.43 -32.32
C SER A 106 -9.59 20.82 -31.86
N PRO A 107 -9.70 21.86 -32.71
CA PRO A 107 -9.32 23.23 -32.33
C PRO A 107 -10.29 23.83 -31.31
N ILE A 108 -11.57 23.44 -31.35
CA ILE A 108 -12.61 23.95 -30.44
C ILE A 108 -12.36 23.44 -29.02
N PHE A 109 -12.13 22.13 -28.86
CA PHE A 109 -11.75 21.55 -27.58
C PHE A 109 -10.48 22.20 -27.02
N THR A 110 -9.43 22.30 -27.85
CA THR A 110 -8.16 22.92 -27.47
C THR A 110 -8.34 24.39 -27.05
N ALA A 111 -9.12 25.18 -27.79
CA ALA A 111 -9.44 26.56 -27.39
C ALA A 111 -10.16 26.60 -26.02
N SER A 112 -11.07 25.64 -25.77
CA SER A 112 -11.81 25.56 -24.51
C SER A 112 -10.95 25.26 -23.29
N THR A 113 -9.77 24.63 -23.45
CA THR A 113 -8.89 24.32 -22.32
C THR A 113 -8.20 25.58 -21.78
N PHE A 114 -7.97 26.59 -22.61
CA PHE A 114 -7.37 27.87 -22.21
C PHE A 114 -8.35 28.78 -21.45
N MET A 115 -9.64 28.51 -21.50
CA MET A 115 -10.66 29.29 -20.80
C MET A 115 -10.69 28.90 -19.31
N THR A 116 -9.99 29.68 -18.47
CA THR A 116 -9.86 29.41 -17.02
C THR A 116 -11.20 29.47 -16.28
N GLN A 117 -12.09 30.40 -16.65
CA GLN A 117 -13.44 30.54 -16.09
C GLN A 117 -14.43 29.50 -16.63
N GLY A 118 -14.01 28.69 -17.62
CA GLY A 118 -14.87 27.76 -18.32
C GLY A 118 -15.96 28.44 -19.15
N GLY A 119 -17.03 27.71 -19.42
CA GLY A 119 -18.15 28.17 -20.25
C GLY A 119 -17.91 28.00 -21.76
N ILE A 120 -18.88 28.47 -22.52
CA ILE A 120 -18.89 28.43 -23.99
C ILE A 120 -19.11 29.88 -24.48
N PRO A 121 -18.39 30.34 -25.52
CA PRO A 121 -18.63 31.67 -26.08
C PRO A 121 -20.10 31.85 -26.52
N PRO A 122 -20.75 32.99 -26.27
CA PRO A 122 -22.17 33.19 -26.55
C PRO A 122 -22.57 33.02 -28.03
N SER A 123 -21.62 33.20 -28.94
CA SER A 123 -21.80 33.09 -30.40
C SER A 123 -21.71 31.66 -30.94
N THR A 124 -21.58 30.65 -30.07
CA THR A 124 -21.32 29.27 -30.52
C THR A 124 -22.61 28.54 -30.92
N ASN A 125 -22.63 27.96 -32.12
CA ASN A 125 -23.78 27.21 -32.63
C ASN A 125 -23.89 25.82 -31.95
N PRO A 126 -25.05 25.46 -31.34
CA PRO A 126 -25.25 24.15 -30.72
C PRO A 126 -25.06 22.96 -31.67
N ALA A 127 -25.45 23.09 -32.94
CA ALA A 127 -25.32 22.00 -33.91
C ALA A 127 -23.86 21.70 -34.25
N SER A 128 -23.00 22.74 -34.35
CA SER A 128 -21.57 22.54 -34.56
C SER A 128 -20.90 21.97 -33.31
N LEU A 129 -21.33 22.37 -32.10
CA LEU A 129 -20.83 21.79 -30.85
C LEU A 129 -21.14 20.30 -30.74
N LEU A 130 -22.34 19.87 -31.16
CA LEU A 130 -22.69 18.45 -31.15
C LEU A 130 -21.80 17.66 -32.13
N LYS A 131 -21.59 18.18 -33.34
CA LYS A 131 -20.69 17.57 -34.33
C LYS A 131 -19.26 17.45 -33.79
N GLU A 132 -18.77 18.49 -33.12
CA GLU A 132 -17.45 18.50 -32.52
C GLU A 132 -17.34 17.53 -31.35
N ALA A 133 -18.35 17.48 -30.49
CA ALA A 133 -18.40 16.53 -29.38
C ALA A 133 -18.35 15.07 -29.89
N ILE A 134 -19.07 14.76 -30.97
CA ILE A 134 -19.02 13.44 -31.62
C ILE A 134 -17.61 13.14 -32.16
N HIS A 135 -16.92 14.14 -32.71
CA HIS A 135 -15.53 13.98 -33.17
C HIS A 135 -14.57 13.71 -32.00
N VAL A 136 -14.67 14.45 -30.90
CA VAL A 136 -13.78 14.34 -29.73
C VAL A 136 -13.93 12.99 -29.00
N ILE A 137 -15.12 12.39 -29.02
CA ILE A 137 -15.36 11.05 -28.43
C ILE A 137 -15.10 9.89 -29.40
N SER A 138 -14.57 10.17 -30.59
CA SER A 138 -14.28 9.12 -31.58
C SER A 138 -13.12 8.23 -31.13
N CYS A 139 -13.18 6.94 -31.52
CA CYS A 139 -12.20 5.94 -31.09
C CYS A 139 -10.73 6.27 -31.44
N GLY A 140 -10.50 7.00 -32.54
CA GLY A 140 -9.16 7.40 -32.97
C GLY A 140 -8.71 8.75 -32.44
N TYR A 141 -9.49 9.42 -31.58
CA TYR A 141 -9.16 10.78 -31.14
C TYR A 141 -7.88 10.83 -30.30
N GLU A 142 -7.64 9.79 -29.50
CA GLU A 142 -6.47 9.70 -28.62
C GLU A 142 -5.21 9.19 -29.35
N ASP A 143 -5.33 8.78 -30.62
CA ASP A 143 -4.21 8.24 -31.39
C ASP A 143 -3.09 9.25 -31.55
N LYS A 144 -1.87 8.82 -31.20
CA LYS A 144 -0.65 9.66 -31.21
C LYS A 144 -0.72 10.91 -30.33
N THR A 145 -1.73 11.01 -29.45
CA THR A 145 -1.81 12.10 -28.48
C THR A 145 -1.10 11.75 -27.16
N GLU A 146 -1.07 12.72 -26.24
CA GLU A 146 -0.57 12.57 -24.87
C GLU A 146 -1.66 12.18 -23.85
N TRP A 147 -2.91 12.00 -24.29
CA TRP A 147 -4.00 11.46 -23.47
C TRP A 147 -3.62 10.11 -22.88
N GLY A 148 -3.87 9.95 -21.58
CA GLY A 148 -3.54 8.78 -20.79
C GLY A 148 -2.06 8.53 -20.51
N LYS A 149 -1.16 9.15 -21.27
CA LYS A 149 0.30 9.06 -21.03
C LYS A 149 0.74 10.11 -20.02
N GLU A 150 0.41 11.36 -20.30
CA GLU A 150 0.77 12.52 -19.47
C GLU A 150 -0.44 13.31 -18.98
N ILE A 151 -1.61 13.12 -19.60
CA ILE A 151 -2.80 13.96 -19.40
C ILE A 151 -4.02 13.09 -19.13
N GLY A 152 -4.93 13.59 -18.29
CA GLY A 152 -6.10 12.84 -17.85
C GLY A 152 -5.72 11.72 -16.86
N TRP A 153 -6.50 10.65 -16.87
CA TRP A 153 -6.23 9.45 -16.09
C TRP A 153 -5.10 8.67 -16.73
N ILE A 154 -4.11 8.27 -15.95
CA ILE A 154 -2.89 7.65 -16.46
C ILE A 154 -3.11 6.17 -16.77
N TYR A 155 -2.88 5.78 -18.03
CA TYR A 155 -3.08 4.42 -18.51
C TYR A 155 -1.94 3.47 -18.11
N GLY A 156 -2.23 2.17 -18.16
CA GLY A 156 -1.22 1.13 -17.98
C GLY A 156 -0.93 0.75 -16.53
N SER A 157 -1.88 1.00 -15.61
CA SER A 157 -1.91 0.37 -14.29
C SER A 157 -3.34 -0.06 -13.96
N VAL A 158 -3.51 -1.18 -13.28
CA VAL A 158 -4.81 -1.59 -12.67
C VAL A 158 -5.27 -0.61 -11.57
N THR A 159 -4.35 0.18 -11.02
CA THR A 159 -4.60 1.23 -10.02
C THR A 159 -4.26 2.60 -10.60
N GLU A 160 -4.93 2.96 -11.69
CA GLU A 160 -4.75 4.26 -12.35
C GLU A 160 -5.12 5.45 -11.45
N ASP A 161 -5.97 5.23 -10.46
CA ASP A 161 -6.41 6.23 -9.49
C ASP A 161 -5.23 6.80 -8.67
N ILE A 162 -4.52 5.95 -7.95
CA ILE A 162 -3.36 6.35 -7.14
C ILE A 162 -2.26 6.94 -8.04
N LEU A 163 -2.03 6.34 -9.21
CA LEU A 163 -1.01 6.81 -10.15
C LEU A 163 -1.32 8.22 -10.69
N THR A 164 -2.58 8.49 -11.03
CA THR A 164 -3.03 9.80 -11.50
C THR A 164 -2.85 10.85 -10.40
N GLY A 165 -3.29 10.55 -9.17
CA GLY A 165 -3.09 11.42 -8.01
C GLY A 165 -1.62 11.72 -7.73
N PHE A 166 -0.77 10.68 -7.77
CA PHE A 166 0.67 10.80 -7.59
C PHE A 166 1.30 11.74 -8.63
N LYS A 167 0.93 11.60 -9.91
CA LYS A 167 1.46 12.44 -10.99
C LYS A 167 1.06 13.91 -10.81
N MET A 168 -0.16 14.17 -10.37
CA MET A 168 -0.63 15.52 -10.05
C MET A 168 0.11 16.11 -8.84
N HIS A 169 0.25 15.35 -7.73
CA HIS A 169 1.02 15.79 -6.56
C HIS A 169 2.50 16.03 -6.92
N ALA A 170 3.08 15.23 -7.83
CA ALA A 170 4.46 15.40 -8.28
C ALA A 170 4.68 16.72 -9.08
N ARG A 171 3.64 17.23 -9.75
CA ARG A 171 3.63 18.57 -10.37
C ARG A 171 3.44 19.71 -9.36
N GLY A 172 3.11 19.39 -8.11
CA GLY A 172 2.94 20.35 -7.02
C GLY A 172 1.50 20.69 -6.70
N TRP A 173 0.53 20.00 -7.29
CA TRP A 173 -0.87 20.13 -6.87
C TRP A 173 -1.05 19.62 -5.45
N ILE A 174 -2.01 20.21 -4.74
CA ILE A 174 -2.41 19.86 -3.38
C ILE A 174 -3.85 19.34 -3.47
N SER A 175 -4.14 18.29 -2.70
CA SER A 175 -5.50 17.77 -2.52
C SER A 175 -5.98 18.04 -1.09
N ILE A 176 -7.29 17.99 -0.87
CA ILE A 176 -7.90 18.34 0.42
C ILE A 176 -8.83 17.21 0.85
N TYR A 177 -8.72 16.79 2.11
CA TYR A 177 -9.56 15.76 2.71
C TYR A 177 -10.68 16.38 3.57
N CYS A 178 -11.89 16.44 3.01
CA CYS A 178 -13.06 16.95 3.72
C CYS A 178 -13.89 15.82 4.36
N MET A 179 -14.24 15.97 5.64
CA MET A 179 -15.11 15.04 6.37
C MET A 179 -16.34 15.76 6.96
N PRO A 180 -17.43 15.90 6.19
CA PRO A 180 -18.69 16.42 6.70
C PRO A 180 -19.29 15.52 7.79
N PRO A 181 -20.12 16.06 8.72
CA PRO A 181 -20.77 15.27 9.77
C PRO A 181 -21.66 14.14 9.24
N ARG A 182 -22.25 14.33 8.06
CA ARG A 182 -23.03 13.30 7.36
C ARG A 182 -22.20 12.73 6.21
N PRO A 183 -22.10 11.40 6.06
CA PRO A 183 -21.46 10.80 4.90
C PRO A 183 -22.17 11.23 3.61
N CYS A 184 -21.51 12.05 2.79
CA CYS A 184 -22.05 12.51 1.51
C CYS A 184 -22.02 11.44 0.42
N PHE A 185 -21.09 10.49 0.53
CA PHE A 185 -20.96 9.36 -0.39
C PHE A 185 -21.16 8.05 0.38
N LYS A 186 -22.13 7.25 -0.05
CA LYS A 186 -22.38 5.88 0.45
C LYS A 186 -22.49 4.94 -0.75
N GLY A 187 -21.74 3.86 -0.70
CA GLY A 187 -21.77 2.79 -1.71
C GLY A 187 -21.99 1.43 -1.06
N SER A 188 -22.38 0.44 -1.87
CA SER A 188 -22.49 -0.95 -1.42
C SER A 188 -21.10 -1.58 -1.32
N ALA A 189 -20.80 -2.23 -0.20
CA ALA A 189 -19.55 -2.94 0.00
C ALA A 189 -19.68 -4.45 -0.31
N PRO A 190 -18.61 -5.14 -0.73
CA PRO A 190 -18.62 -6.58 -0.89
C PRO A 190 -19.05 -7.29 0.40
N ILE A 191 -20.01 -8.21 0.29
CA ILE A 191 -20.57 -8.94 1.44
C ILE A 191 -19.94 -10.32 1.66
N ASN A 192 -19.20 -10.82 0.67
CA ASN A 192 -18.54 -12.12 0.71
C ASN A 192 -17.01 -11.93 0.73
N LEU A 193 -16.31 -12.94 1.29
CA LEU A 193 -14.86 -12.90 1.44
C LEU A 193 -14.12 -13.01 0.09
N SER A 194 -14.67 -13.79 -0.85
CA SER A 194 -14.10 -13.99 -2.19
C SER A 194 -13.93 -12.66 -2.93
N ASP A 195 -14.99 -11.87 -3.06
CA ASP A 195 -15.00 -10.61 -3.79
C ASP A 195 -14.11 -9.58 -3.08
N ARG A 196 -14.08 -9.61 -1.74
CA ARG A 196 -13.18 -8.77 -0.96
C ARG A 196 -11.71 -9.13 -1.21
N LEU A 197 -11.35 -10.41 -1.24
CA LEU A 197 -9.98 -10.85 -1.53
C LEU A 197 -9.56 -10.54 -2.97
N ASN A 198 -10.45 -10.75 -3.94
CA ASN A 198 -10.20 -10.37 -5.34
C ASN A 198 -10.01 -8.85 -5.50
N GLN A 199 -10.77 -8.05 -4.75
CA GLN A 199 -10.58 -6.60 -4.73
C GLN A 199 -9.20 -6.22 -4.19
N VAL A 200 -8.79 -6.80 -3.05
CA VAL A 200 -7.46 -6.54 -2.47
C VAL A 200 -6.34 -7.03 -3.38
N LEU A 201 -6.54 -8.16 -4.06
CA LEU A 201 -5.59 -8.68 -5.07
C LEU A 201 -5.39 -7.67 -6.20
N ARG A 202 -6.46 -7.07 -6.75
CA ARG A 202 -6.35 -6.04 -7.80
C ARG A 202 -5.58 -4.81 -7.33
N TRP A 203 -5.84 -4.36 -6.09
CA TRP A 203 -5.09 -3.24 -5.51
C TRP A 203 -3.61 -3.57 -5.36
N ALA A 204 -3.29 -4.75 -4.83
CA ALA A 204 -1.91 -5.18 -4.67
C ALA A 204 -1.18 -5.37 -6.01
N LEU A 205 -1.86 -5.91 -7.04
CA LEU A 205 -1.32 -6.04 -8.39
C LEU A 205 -0.99 -4.69 -9.00
N GLY A 206 -1.92 -3.72 -8.94
CA GLY A 206 -1.66 -2.38 -9.45
C GLY A 206 -0.55 -1.66 -8.69
N SER A 207 -0.45 -1.81 -7.36
CA SER A 207 0.69 -1.28 -6.59
C SER A 207 2.02 -1.90 -7.02
N VAL A 208 2.08 -3.22 -7.25
CA VAL A 208 3.29 -3.90 -7.77
C VAL A 208 3.63 -3.44 -9.19
N GLU A 209 2.64 -3.25 -10.05
CA GLU A 209 2.81 -2.71 -11.40
C GLU A 209 3.41 -1.30 -11.36
N ILE A 210 2.88 -0.41 -10.52
CA ILE A 210 3.43 0.94 -10.33
C ILE A 210 4.87 0.87 -9.79
N LEU A 211 5.16 -0.02 -8.84
CA LEU A 211 6.49 -0.19 -8.25
C LEU A 211 7.56 -0.51 -9.29
N PHE A 212 7.24 -1.38 -10.26
CA PHE A 212 8.15 -1.78 -11.33
C PHE A 212 8.02 -0.93 -12.61
N SER A 213 7.11 0.04 -12.63
CA SER A 213 6.94 0.97 -13.75
C SER A 213 7.94 2.13 -13.72
N ARG A 214 7.98 2.90 -14.81
CA ARG A 214 8.69 4.20 -14.87
C ARG A 214 8.19 5.20 -13.83
N HIS A 215 6.96 5.05 -13.34
CA HIS A 215 6.31 6.00 -12.44
C HIS A 215 6.50 5.67 -10.95
N CYS A 216 7.46 4.83 -10.59
CA CYS A 216 7.73 4.49 -9.20
C CYS A 216 8.15 5.72 -8.36
N PRO A 217 7.52 5.97 -7.19
CA PRO A 217 7.85 7.11 -6.32
C PRO A 217 9.31 7.17 -5.82
N ILE A 218 10.04 6.04 -5.87
CA ILE A 218 11.45 5.91 -5.43
C ILE A 218 12.43 6.60 -6.37
N TRP A 219 12.12 6.74 -7.66
CA TRP A 219 13.01 7.40 -8.63
C TRP A 219 12.30 8.42 -9.52
N TYR A 220 10.97 8.40 -9.59
CA TYR A 220 10.23 9.32 -10.43
C TYR A 220 10.28 10.76 -9.90
N ASN A 221 10.61 11.70 -10.79
CA ASN A 221 10.51 13.15 -10.60
C ASN A 221 11.22 13.68 -9.32
N TYR A 222 12.50 13.36 -9.14
CA TYR A 222 13.32 13.82 -8.00
C TYR A 222 13.72 15.32 -8.04
N GLY A 223 13.35 16.05 -9.09
CA GLY A 223 13.38 17.53 -9.15
C GLY A 223 12.00 18.19 -9.10
N GLY A 224 10.95 17.39 -8.83
CA GLY A 224 9.57 17.86 -8.78
C GLY A 224 9.21 18.59 -7.49
N ARG A 225 7.92 18.89 -7.34
CA ARG A 225 7.36 19.65 -6.20
C ARG A 225 6.69 18.75 -5.15
N LEU A 226 6.98 17.46 -5.16
CA LEU A 226 6.46 16.51 -4.17
C LEU A 226 7.19 16.66 -2.84
N LYS A 227 6.46 16.91 -1.74
CA LYS A 227 7.06 17.00 -0.40
C LYS A 227 7.70 15.67 -0.01
N LEU A 228 8.81 15.70 0.74
CA LEU A 228 9.54 14.48 1.10
C LEU A 228 8.68 13.49 1.90
N LEU A 229 7.93 13.97 2.90
CA LEU A 229 7.09 13.11 3.72
C LEU A 229 5.89 12.54 2.94
N GLU A 230 5.37 13.31 1.97
CA GLU A 230 4.36 12.85 1.02
C GLU A 230 4.94 11.76 0.10
N ARG A 231 6.17 11.92 -0.37
CA ARG A 231 6.87 10.89 -1.15
C ARG A 231 7.04 9.61 -0.35
N VAL A 232 7.42 9.70 0.93
CA VAL A 232 7.50 8.53 1.82
C VAL A 232 6.13 7.85 1.96
N ALA A 233 5.04 8.63 2.08
CA ALA A 233 3.69 8.08 2.11
C ALA A 233 3.35 7.33 0.81
N TYR A 234 3.65 7.90 -0.36
CA TYR A 234 3.47 7.22 -1.64
C TYR A 234 4.32 5.96 -1.75
N ILE A 235 5.60 6.00 -1.34
CA ILE A 235 6.45 4.80 -1.31
C ILE A 235 5.80 3.72 -0.45
N ASN A 236 5.33 4.06 0.76
CA ASN A 236 4.64 3.12 1.64
C ASN A 236 3.40 2.49 0.98
N THR A 237 2.56 3.30 0.31
CA THR A 237 1.36 2.84 -0.41
C THR A 237 1.68 2.00 -1.66
N ILE A 238 2.87 2.12 -2.25
CA ILE A 238 3.25 1.32 -3.42
C ILE A 238 3.97 0.03 -3.02
N VAL A 239 4.82 0.07 -1.99
CA VAL A 239 5.61 -1.10 -1.56
C VAL A 239 4.90 -2.03 -0.58
N TYR A 240 3.72 -1.67 -0.06
CA TYR A 240 3.04 -2.48 0.96
C TYR A 240 2.85 -3.96 0.59
N PRO A 241 2.59 -4.37 -0.68
CA PRO A 241 2.41 -5.79 -0.99
C PRO A 241 3.68 -6.62 -0.73
N ILE A 242 4.87 -6.02 -0.87
CA ILE A 242 6.17 -6.68 -0.66
C ILE A 242 6.33 -7.12 0.79
N THR A 243 5.66 -6.46 1.75
CA THR A 243 5.68 -6.86 3.18
C THR A 243 5.08 -8.25 3.42
N SER A 244 4.33 -8.81 2.45
CA SER A 244 3.85 -10.20 2.50
C SER A 244 4.96 -11.25 2.56
N LEU A 245 6.11 -11.01 1.92
CA LEU A 245 7.23 -11.95 1.87
C LEU A 245 7.86 -12.19 3.26
N PRO A 246 8.27 -11.16 4.02
CA PRO A 246 8.72 -11.38 5.39
C PRO A 246 7.58 -11.81 6.31
N LEU A 247 6.34 -11.36 6.08
CA LEU A 247 5.20 -11.74 6.91
C LEU A 247 4.90 -13.24 6.83
N ILE A 248 4.91 -13.85 5.64
CA ILE A 248 4.64 -15.28 5.51
C ILE A 248 5.72 -16.10 6.23
N ALA A 249 6.99 -15.70 6.12
CA ALA A 249 8.09 -16.33 6.85
C ALA A 249 7.89 -16.18 8.37
N TYR A 250 7.51 -14.99 8.84
CA TYR A 250 7.24 -14.72 10.25
C TYR A 250 6.06 -15.55 10.80
N CYS A 251 4.99 -15.73 10.03
CA CYS A 251 3.83 -16.53 10.46
C CYS A 251 4.10 -18.04 10.46
N VAL A 252 5.05 -18.53 9.66
CA VAL A 252 5.43 -19.96 9.60
C VAL A 252 6.49 -20.29 10.67
N LEU A 253 7.30 -19.31 11.07
CA LEU A 253 8.41 -19.49 12.00
C LEU A 253 8.04 -20.17 13.34
N PRO A 254 6.94 -19.80 14.03
CA PRO A 254 6.55 -20.43 15.29
C PRO A 254 6.24 -21.92 15.11
N ALA A 255 5.59 -22.28 14.01
CA ALA A 255 5.28 -23.67 13.70
C ALA A 255 6.54 -24.51 13.48
N ILE A 256 7.54 -23.98 12.76
CA ILE A 256 8.84 -24.64 12.60
C ILE A 256 9.54 -24.82 13.95
N CYS A 257 9.53 -23.79 14.81
CA CYS A 257 10.13 -23.85 16.14
C CYS A 257 9.45 -24.89 17.05
N LEU A 258 8.13 -25.06 16.90
CA LEU A 258 7.35 -26.05 17.64
C LEU A 258 7.62 -27.47 17.13
N LEU A 259 7.65 -27.67 15.81
CA LEU A 259 7.84 -28.99 15.20
C LEU A 259 9.28 -29.51 15.30
N THR A 260 10.27 -28.65 15.12
CA THR A 260 11.70 -29.03 15.20
C THR A 260 12.23 -29.03 16.63
N ASN A 261 11.41 -28.54 17.58
CA ASN A 261 11.78 -28.25 18.95
C ASN A 261 12.98 -27.28 19.13
N LYS A 262 13.53 -26.70 18.07
CA LYS A 262 14.58 -25.69 18.16
C LYS A 262 13.96 -24.32 18.45
N PHE A 263 14.47 -23.61 19.45
CA PHE A 263 14.08 -22.22 19.69
C PHE A 263 15.16 -21.30 19.13
N ILE A 264 14.74 -20.31 18.33
CA ILE A 264 15.66 -19.43 17.60
C ILE A 264 16.31 -18.41 18.53
N ILE A 265 15.57 -17.99 19.57
CA ILE A 265 16.06 -17.02 20.55
C ILE A 265 16.78 -17.81 21.65
N PRO A 266 18.07 -17.54 21.94
CA PRO A 266 18.75 -18.14 23.09
C PRO A 266 18.10 -17.67 24.40
N GLU A 267 18.51 -18.22 25.55
CA GLU A 267 18.01 -17.76 26.84
C GLU A 267 18.11 -16.23 26.96
N ILE A 268 16.98 -15.60 27.25
CA ILE A 268 16.85 -14.14 27.26
C ILE A 268 17.55 -13.63 28.53
N SER A 269 18.65 -12.91 28.35
CA SER A 269 19.31 -12.21 29.46
C SER A 269 18.40 -11.15 30.08
N ASN A 270 18.64 -10.76 31.34
CA ASN A 270 17.88 -9.68 32.00
C ASN A 270 17.84 -8.39 31.17
N TYR A 271 18.95 -8.09 30.48
CA TYR A 271 19.04 -6.95 29.58
C TYR A 271 18.11 -7.11 28.37
N ALA A 272 18.21 -8.23 27.64
CA ALA A 272 17.36 -8.51 26.50
C ALA A 272 15.86 -8.53 26.88
N GLY A 273 15.51 -9.13 28.02
CA GLY A 273 14.15 -9.17 28.54
C GLY A 273 13.58 -7.78 28.79
N THR A 274 14.39 -6.87 29.34
CA THR A 274 14.00 -5.47 29.54
C THR A 274 13.69 -4.78 28.23
N PHE A 275 14.53 -4.97 27.20
CA PHE A 275 14.28 -4.40 25.86
C PHE A 275 12.98 -4.93 25.24
N PHE A 276 12.71 -6.23 25.35
CA PHE A 276 11.45 -6.82 24.87
C PHE A 276 10.24 -6.19 25.57
N ILE A 277 10.27 -6.06 26.89
CA ILE A 277 9.18 -5.45 27.68
C ILE A 277 8.98 -3.98 27.27
N LEU A 278 10.06 -3.20 27.19
CA LEU A 278 9.98 -1.78 26.79
C LEU A 278 9.46 -1.61 25.37
N MET A 279 9.86 -2.48 24.44
CA MET A 279 9.36 -2.47 23.06
C MET A 279 7.86 -2.75 23.02
N PHE A 280 7.38 -3.82 23.67
CA PHE A 280 5.94 -4.11 23.72
C PHE A 280 5.16 -2.99 24.40
N ALA A 281 5.66 -2.47 25.53
CA ALA A 281 5.04 -1.34 26.22
C ALA A 281 4.94 -0.11 25.32
N SER A 282 5.98 0.20 24.55
CA SER A 282 5.97 1.29 23.58
C SER A 282 4.93 1.08 22.48
N ILE A 283 4.83 -0.12 21.90
CA ILE A 283 3.85 -0.44 20.85
C ILE A 283 2.42 -0.25 21.39
N PHE A 284 2.13 -0.79 22.57
CA PHE A 284 0.80 -0.63 23.19
C PHE A 284 0.50 0.84 23.53
N ALA A 285 1.46 1.57 24.10
CA ALA A 285 1.28 2.98 24.43
C ALA A 285 1.01 3.82 23.17
N THR A 286 1.77 3.61 22.10
CA THR A 286 1.55 4.30 20.82
C THR A 286 0.19 3.96 20.21
N GLY A 287 -0.22 2.68 20.20
CA GLY A 287 -1.52 2.27 19.69
C GLY A 287 -2.70 2.89 20.46
N ILE A 288 -2.64 2.89 21.79
CA ILE A 288 -3.67 3.53 22.64
C ILE A 288 -3.76 5.03 22.35
N LEU A 289 -2.61 5.69 22.22
CA LEU A 289 -2.53 7.11 21.98
C LEU A 289 -3.09 7.50 20.58
N GLU A 290 -2.79 6.71 19.55
CA GLU A 290 -3.35 6.87 18.21
C GLU A 290 -4.87 6.68 18.18
N LEU A 291 -5.38 5.65 18.85
CA LEU A 291 -6.83 5.40 18.97
C LEU A 291 -7.55 6.55 19.66
N ARG A 292 -6.93 7.11 20.71
CA ARG A 292 -7.51 8.25 21.45
C ARG A 292 -7.70 9.48 20.58
N TRP A 293 -6.73 9.82 19.73
CA TRP A 293 -6.84 11.01 18.86
C TRP A 293 -7.66 10.77 17.61
N SER A 294 -7.68 9.54 17.08
CA SER A 294 -8.47 9.20 15.90
C SER A 294 -9.95 8.99 16.21
N GLY A 295 -10.30 8.63 17.45
CA GLY A 295 -11.66 8.29 17.86
C GLY A 295 -12.14 6.95 17.30
N VAL A 296 -11.22 6.09 16.86
CA VAL A 296 -11.51 4.76 16.30
C VAL A 296 -11.70 3.75 17.44
N GLY A 297 -12.69 2.86 17.32
CA GLY A 297 -12.92 1.79 18.29
C GLY A 297 -11.81 0.74 18.26
N ILE A 298 -11.47 0.17 19.43
CA ILE A 298 -10.44 -0.87 19.53
C ILE A 298 -10.77 -2.12 18.71
N GLU A 299 -12.06 -2.47 18.60
CA GLU A 299 -12.51 -3.60 17.78
C GLU A 299 -12.25 -3.37 16.29
N ASP A 300 -12.48 -2.15 15.80
CA ASP A 300 -12.26 -1.82 14.39
C ASP A 300 -10.77 -1.83 14.04
N TRP A 301 -9.93 -1.32 14.96
CA TRP A 301 -8.49 -1.38 14.83
C TRP A 301 -7.99 -2.82 14.80
N TRP A 302 -8.40 -3.66 15.75
CA TRP A 302 -8.00 -5.07 15.78
C TRP A 302 -8.47 -5.82 14.52
N ARG A 303 -9.71 -5.60 14.07
CA ARG A 303 -10.23 -6.20 12.83
C ARG A 303 -9.42 -5.77 11.60
N ASN A 304 -8.93 -4.53 11.57
CA ASN A 304 -8.07 -4.04 10.51
C ASN A 304 -6.71 -4.76 10.50
N GLU A 305 -6.08 -4.94 11.67
CA GLU A 305 -4.83 -5.70 11.79
C GLU A 305 -5.00 -7.17 11.38
N GLN A 306 -6.09 -7.82 11.79
CA GLN A 306 -6.44 -9.17 11.34
C GLN A 306 -6.58 -9.22 9.81
N PHE A 307 -7.28 -8.25 9.22
CA PHE A 307 -7.46 -8.18 7.78
C PHE A 307 -6.14 -7.92 7.04
N TRP A 308 -5.24 -7.13 7.61
CA TRP A 308 -3.89 -6.92 7.08
C TRP A 308 -3.09 -8.22 7.05
N VAL A 309 -3.10 -9.02 8.13
CA VAL A 309 -2.43 -10.33 8.15
C VAL A 309 -3.05 -11.30 7.14
N ILE A 310 -4.38 -11.33 7.03
CA ILE A 310 -5.09 -12.17 6.06
C ILE A 310 -4.73 -11.77 4.62
N GLY A 311 -4.77 -10.47 4.29
CA GLY A 311 -4.39 -9.96 2.97
C GLY A 311 -2.92 -10.21 2.65
N GLY A 312 -2.03 -10.01 3.64
CA GLY A 312 -0.60 -10.27 3.55
C GLY A 312 -0.26 -11.73 3.26
N THR A 313 -0.89 -12.66 3.98
CA THR A 313 -0.69 -14.11 3.77
C THR A 313 -1.41 -14.65 2.54
N SER A 314 -2.29 -13.88 1.87
CA SER A 314 -3.03 -14.31 0.67
C SER A 314 -2.79 -13.39 -0.53
N ALA A 315 -3.67 -12.42 -0.73
CA ALA A 315 -3.74 -11.57 -1.91
C ALA A 315 -2.43 -10.82 -2.21
N HIS A 316 -1.77 -10.27 -1.20
CA HIS A 316 -0.51 -9.55 -1.38
C HIS A 316 0.60 -10.50 -1.84
N LEU A 317 0.71 -11.68 -1.22
CA LEU A 317 1.70 -12.69 -1.57
C LEU A 317 1.56 -13.10 -3.05
N PHE A 318 0.33 -13.38 -3.50
CA PHE A 318 0.08 -13.75 -4.90
C PHE A 318 0.27 -12.59 -5.88
N ALA A 319 -0.05 -11.36 -5.49
CA ALA A 319 0.19 -10.18 -6.31
C ALA A 319 1.70 -9.99 -6.59
N VAL A 320 2.55 -10.18 -5.58
CA VAL A 320 4.01 -10.04 -5.72
C VAL A 320 4.59 -11.07 -6.69
N PHE A 321 4.08 -12.31 -6.67
CA PHE A 321 4.49 -13.36 -7.61
C PHE A 321 3.74 -13.32 -8.97
N GLN A 322 3.00 -12.24 -9.26
CA GLN A 322 2.23 -12.03 -10.49
C GLN A 322 1.30 -13.22 -10.87
N GLY A 323 0.59 -13.76 -9.88
CA GLY A 323 -0.37 -14.85 -10.12
C GLY A 323 -1.78 -14.34 -10.39
N LEU A 324 -2.23 -14.32 -11.66
CA LEU A 324 -3.67 -14.37 -11.97
C LEU A 324 -4.19 -15.77 -11.66
N LEU A 325 -4.48 -16.04 -10.38
CA LEU A 325 -4.96 -17.33 -9.93
C LEU A 325 -6.45 -17.28 -9.54
N LYS A 326 -7.11 -18.43 -9.65
CA LYS A 326 -8.47 -18.62 -9.15
C LYS A 326 -8.51 -18.32 -7.65
N TRP A 327 -9.63 -17.78 -7.16
CA TRP A 327 -9.82 -17.43 -5.73
C TRP A 327 -9.49 -18.58 -4.77
N THR A 328 -9.73 -19.84 -5.19
CA THR A 328 -9.37 -21.03 -4.41
C THR A 328 -7.89 -21.08 -4.06
N SER A 329 -7.02 -20.61 -4.96
CA SER A 329 -5.58 -20.53 -4.73
C SER A 329 -5.22 -19.47 -3.69
N LEU A 330 -5.98 -18.37 -3.59
CA LEU A 330 -5.76 -17.32 -2.58
C LEU A 330 -5.94 -17.84 -1.15
N LEU A 331 -6.73 -18.90 -0.98
CA LEU A 331 -7.00 -19.49 0.33
C LEU A 331 -5.91 -20.48 0.77
N ILE A 332 -5.09 -20.99 -0.15
CA ILE A 332 -4.12 -22.05 0.14
C ILE A 332 -3.06 -21.59 1.16
N PRO A 333 -2.39 -20.43 1.00
CA PRO A 333 -1.34 -20.09 1.96
C PRO A 333 -1.87 -19.78 3.37
N PRO A 334 -2.93 -18.98 3.59
CA PRO A 334 -3.45 -18.75 4.94
C PRO A 334 -3.97 -20.03 5.61
N THR A 335 -4.64 -20.92 4.85
CA THR A 335 -5.06 -22.22 5.39
C THR A 335 -3.87 -23.09 5.78
N THR A 336 -2.82 -23.13 4.95
CA THR A 336 -1.60 -23.88 5.23
C THR A 336 -0.90 -23.34 6.49
N VAL A 337 -0.74 -22.02 6.59
CA VAL A 337 -0.15 -21.34 7.78
C VAL A 337 -0.95 -21.65 9.04
N LEU A 338 -2.29 -21.65 8.95
CA LEU A 338 -3.14 -21.98 10.07
C LEU A 338 -2.98 -23.44 10.51
N VAL A 339 -3.02 -24.38 9.57
CA VAL A 339 -2.91 -25.81 9.83
C VAL A 339 -1.55 -26.16 10.41
N ILE A 340 -0.45 -25.66 9.84
CA ILE A 340 0.89 -25.97 10.35
C ILE A 340 1.11 -25.41 11.77
N ASN A 341 0.59 -24.23 12.10
CA ASN A 341 0.65 -23.69 13.46
C ASN A 341 -0.19 -24.51 14.44
N LEU A 342 -1.40 -24.95 14.04
CA LEU A 342 -2.23 -25.82 14.88
C LEU A 342 -1.55 -27.18 15.15
N VAL A 343 -1.03 -27.83 14.10
CA VAL A 343 -0.29 -29.09 14.24
C VAL A 343 0.97 -28.89 15.09
N GLY A 344 1.72 -27.81 14.85
CA GLY A 344 2.88 -27.43 15.64
C GLY A 344 2.55 -27.27 17.12
N MET A 345 1.45 -26.61 17.47
CA MET A 345 1.03 -26.46 18.87
C MET A 345 0.77 -27.81 19.53
N VAL A 346 0.02 -28.69 18.87
CA VAL A 346 -0.29 -30.02 19.40
C VAL A 346 0.98 -30.86 19.58
N ALA A 347 1.87 -30.84 18.58
CA ALA A 347 3.16 -31.54 18.64
C ALA A 347 4.06 -30.99 19.75
N GLY A 348 4.18 -29.66 19.87
CA GLY A 348 5.01 -29.02 20.89
C GLY A 348 4.52 -29.27 22.31
N ILE A 349 3.20 -29.22 22.54
CA ILE A 349 2.59 -29.57 23.84
C ILE A 349 2.82 -31.05 24.15
N SER A 350 2.61 -31.94 23.18
CA SER A 350 2.83 -33.38 23.35
C SER A 350 4.29 -33.69 23.69
N TYR A 351 5.24 -33.04 23.03
CA TYR A 351 6.67 -33.17 23.32
C TYR A 351 7.00 -32.71 24.75
N ALA A 352 6.48 -31.56 25.18
CA ALA A 352 6.79 -31.01 26.49
C ALA A 352 6.20 -31.83 27.65
N ILE A 353 5.03 -32.42 27.44
CA ILE A 353 4.43 -33.36 28.41
C ILE A 353 5.32 -34.59 28.60
N ASN A 354 5.98 -35.07 27.54
CA ASN A 354 6.84 -36.26 27.61
C ASN A 354 8.30 -35.95 28.01
N SER A 355 8.76 -34.70 27.87
CA SER A 355 10.16 -34.31 28.10
C SER A 355 10.43 -33.69 29.47
N GLY A 356 9.41 -33.61 30.34
CA GLY A 356 9.52 -33.05 31.69
C GLY A 356 9.55 -31.52 31.77
N TYR A 357 9.59 -30.99 33.00
CA TYR A 357 9.36 -29.57 33.32
C TYR A 357 10.32 -28.57 32.64
N GLN A 358 11.55 -28.97 32.33
CA GLN A 358 12.57 -28.09 31.72
C GLN A 358 12.16 -27.59 30.32
N SER A 359 11.27 -28.30 29.64
CA SER A 359 10.79 -27.94 28.30
C SER A 359 9.69 -26.87 28.29
N TRP A 360 9.09 -26.55 29.44
CA TRP A 360 7.89 -25.69 29.53
C TRP A 360 8.19 -24.19 29.34
N GLY A 361 9.34 -23.71 29.82
CA GLY A 361 9.76 -22.32 29.64
C GLY A 361 9.89 -21.94 28.15
N PRO A 362 10.73 -22.65 27.38
CA PRO A 362 10.86 -22.42 25.94
C PRO A 362 9.55 -22.67 25.16
N LEU A 363 8.72 -23.62 25.61
CA LEU A 363 7.42 -23.87 25.01
C LEU A 363 6.50 -22.64 25.08
N PHE A 364 6.48 -21.93 26.21
CA PHE A 364 5.60 -20.76 26.38
C PHE A 364 5.86 -19.69 25.31
N GLY A 365 7.12 -19.36 25.05
CA GLY A 365 7.48 -18.41 23.99
C GLY A 365 7.03 -18.86 22.61
N LYS A 366 7.25 -20.14 22.27
CA LYS A 366 6.81 -20.72 20.99
C LYS A 366 5.29 -20.69 20.82
N LEU A 367 4.56 -21.07 21.88
CA LEU A 367 3.09 -21.05 21.89
C LEU A 367 2.54 -19.63 21.79
N PHE A 368 3.15 -18.65 22.46
CA PHE A 368 2.71 -17.25 22.40
C PHE A 368 2.68 -16.73 20.95
N PHE A 369 3.75 -16.94 20.18
CA PHE A 369 3.79 -16.51 18.79
C PHE A 369 2.83 -17.31 17.89
N SER A 370 2.73 -18.63 18.09
CA SER A 370 1.78 -19.47 17.33
C SER A 370 0.32 -19.07 17.59
N ILE A 371 -0.02 -18.76 18.84
CA ILE A 371 -1.36 -18.28 19.23
C ILE A 371 -1.63 -16.91 18.59
N TRP A 372 -0.66 -16.01 18.58
CA TRP A 372 -0.80 -14.72 17.89
C TRP A 372 -1.17 -14.90 16.41
N VAL A 373 -0.51 -15.81 15.70
CA VAL A 373 -0.82 -16.12 14.28
C VAL A 373 -2.26 -16.65 14.14
N ILE A 374 -2.64 -17.64 14.96
CA ILE A 374 -3.97 -18.26 14.91
C ILE A 374 -5.07 -17.23 15.23
N LEU A 375 -4.88 -16.36 16.22
CA LEU A 375 -5.84 -15.32 16.57
C LEU A 375 -6.05 -14.31 15.43
N HIS A 376 -5.00 -13.99 14.66
CA HIS A 376 -5.12 -13.09 13.52
C HIS A 376 -5.79 -13.75 12.30
N LEU A 377 -5.56 -15.05 12.10
CA LEU A 377 -6.19 -15.83 11.02
C LEU A 377 -7.56 -16.43 11.38
N TYR A 378 -8.02 -16.29 12.63
CA TYR A 378 -9.29 -16.84 13.08
C TYR A 378 -10.53 -16.31 12.33
N PRO A 379 -10.65 -15.00 12.02
CA PRO A 379 -11.77 -14.50 11.21
C PRO A 379 -11.80 -15.11 9.81
N PHE A 380 -10.63 -15.40 9.24
CA PHE A 380 -10.51 -16.08 7.95
C PHE A 380 -11.05 -17.52 8.04
N LEU A 381 -10.70 -18.26 9.10
CA LEU A 381 -11.28 -19.59 9.37
C LEU A 381 -12.81 -19.52 9.48
N LYS A 382 -13.34 -18.56 10.26
CA LYS A 382 -14.80 -18.33 10.34
C LYS A 382 -15.41 -18.03 8.97
N GLY A 383 -14.72 -17.25 8.14
CA GLY A 383 -15.15 -16.93 6.78
C GLY A 383 -15.23 -18.16 5.86
N LEU A 384 -14.28 -19.09 5.97
CA LEU A 384 -14.28 -20.36 5.22
C LEU A 384 -15.41 -21.29 5.65
N MET A 385 -15.75 -21.30 6.94
CA MET A 385 -16.79 -22.17 7.50
C MET A 385 -18.21 -21.69 7.13
N GLY A 386 -18.34 -20.53 6.47
CA GLY A 386 -19.58 -20.03 5.89
C GLY A 386 -20.59 -19.50 6.92
N LYS A 387 -21.57 -18.72 6.44
CA LYS A 387 -22.71 -18.20 7.24
C LYS A 387 -23.71 -19.28 7.67
N GLN A 388 -23.52 -20.53 7.28
CA GLN A 388 -24.42 -21.61 7.65
C GLN A 388 -23.94 -22.28 8.94
N ASN A 389 -24.80 -22.14 9.94
CA ASN A 389 -24.78 -22.72 11.28
C ASN A 389 -24.76 -24.27 11.28
N ARG A 390 -23.92 -24.92 10.47
CA ARG A 390 -23.96 -26.38 10.23
C ARG A 390 -22.96 -27.18 11.05
N THR A 391 -21.80 -26.63 11.39
CA THR A 391 -20.89 -27.28 12.34
C THR A 391 -21.04 -26.60 13.69
N PRO A 392 -21.78 -27.19 14.65
CA PRO A 392 -21.88 -26.61 15.97
C PRO A 392 -20.48 -26.57 16.58
N THR A 393 -20.13 -25.47 17.25
CA THR A 393 -18.80 -25.25 17.86
C THR A 393 -18.35 -26.45 18.68
N ILE A 394 -19.31 -27.18 19.27
CA ILE A 394 -19.09 -28.43 20.01
C ILE A 394 -18.38 -29.51 19.18
N VAL A 395 -18.73 -29.70 17.90
CA VAL A 395 -18.08 -30.69 17.02
C VAL A 395 -16.63 -30.30 16.75
N ILE A 396 -16.35 -29.01 16.55
CA ILE A 396 -14.97 -28.53 16.37
C ILE A 396 -14.16 -28.78 17.65
N VAL A 397 -14.74 -28.47 18.82
CA VAL A 397 -14.10 -28.69 20.12
C VAL A 397 -13.82 -30.18 20.34
N TRP A 398 -14.79 -31.06 20.06
CA TRP A 398 -14.60 -32.51 20.17
C TRP A 398 -13.55 -33.04 19.19
N SER A 399 -13.52 -32.55 17.95
CA SER A 399 -12.48 -32.92 16.98
C SER A 399 -11.09 -32.49 17.44
N ILE A 400 -10.94 -31.28 18.00
CA ILE A 400 -9.66 -30.81 18.58
C ILE A 400 -9.25 -31.69 19.76
N LEU A 401 -10.19 -32.02 20.64
CA LEU A 401 -9.94 -32.86 21.81
C LEU A 401 -9.59 -34.30 21.43
N LEU A 402 -10.27 -34.89 20.45
CA LEU A 402 -9.92 -36.22 19.93
C LEU A 402 -8.54 -36.20 19.27
N ALA A 403 -8.24 -35.20 18.44
CA ALA A 403 -6.94 -35.07 17.79
C ALA A 403 -5.79 -34.91 18.80
N SER A 404 -6.00 -34.18 19.90
CA SER A 404 -5.00 -34.05 20.96
C SER A 404 -4.80 -35.37 21.72
N ILE A 405 -5.88 -36.10 22.03
CA ILE A 405 -5.81 -37.44 22.63
C ILE A 405 -5.06 -38.41 21.72
N PHE A 406 -5.40 -38.48 20.43
CA PHE A 406 -4.70 -39.33 19.47
C PHE A 406 -3.21 -38.99 19.35
N SER A 407 -2.87 -37.70 19.36
CA SER A 407 -1.47 -37.26 19.31
C SER A 407 -0.71 -37.69 20.57
N LEU A 408 -1.32 -37.55 21.75
CA LEU A 408 -0.72 -37.99 23.01
C LEU A 408 -0.55 -39.51 23.08
N LEU A 409 -1.57 -40.26 22.62
CA LEU A 409 -1.51 -41.72 22.52
C LEU A 409 -0.43 -42.15 21.55
N TRP A 410 -0.35 -41.53 20.37
CA TRP A 410 0.68 -41.81 19.37
C TRP A 410 2.08 -41.63 19.93
N VAL A 411 2.38 -40.49 20.57
CA VAL A 411 3.71 -40.25 21.15
C VAL A 411 4.04 -41.22 22.29
N LYS A 412 3.04 -41.67 23.07
CA LYS A 412 3.25 -42.68 24.11
C LYS A 412 3.44 -44.09 23.56
N ILE A 413 2.80 -44.41 22.44
CA ILE A 413 2.85 -45.74 21.80
C ILE A 413 4.07 -45.84 20.86
N ASP A 414 4.63 -44.71 20.42
CA ASP A 414 5.61 -44.63 19.32
C ASP A 414 6.69 -45.74 19.39
N PRO A 415 6.66 -46.70 18.44
CA PRO A 415 7.60 -47.81 18.40
C PRO A 415 8.98 -47.40 17.85
N PHE A 416 9.16 -46.17 17.36
CA PHE A 416 10.39 -45.72 16.71
C PHE A 416 11.38 -44.97 17.63
N ILE A 417 11.04 -44.75 18.91
CA ILE A 417 12.00 -44.32 19.93
C ILE A 417 12.79 -45.56 20.38
N SER A 418 14.10 -45.60 20.08
CA SER A 418 14.99 -46.71 20.50
C SER A 418 14.88 -46.95 22.00
N ASP A 419 14.94 -48.22 22.44
CA ASP A 419 14.84 -48.61 23.86
C ASP A 419 15.83 -47.85 24.76
N THR A 420 16.97 -47.43 24.20
CA THR A 420 17.98 -46.61 24.86
C THR A 420 17.45 -45.23 25.30
N GLN A 421 16.60 -44.58 24.50
CA GLN A 421 15.98 -43.29 24.85
C GLN A 421 14.83 -43.46 25.85
N LYS A 422 14.11 -44.59 25.80
CA LYS A 422 13.08 -44.94 26.80
C LYS A 422 13.70 -45.20 28.18
N ALA A 423 14.86 -45.86 28.24
CA ALA A 423 15.60 -46.12 29.48
C ALA A 423 16.12 -44.84 30.15
N VAL A 424 16.66 -43.90 29.36
CA VAL A 424 17.14 -42.58 29.85
C VAL A 424 15.98 -41.73 30.39
N ALA A 425 14.83 -41.73 29.73
CA ALA A 425 13.64 -40.99 30.17
C ALA A 425 13.01 -41.55 31.47
N MET A 426 13.19 -42.84 31.74
CA MET A 426 12.70 -43.50 32.96
C MET A 426 13.69 -43.44 34.14
N GLY A 427 14.83 -42.73 34.00
CA GLY A 427 15.86 -42.64 35.04
C GLY A 427 16.55 -43.97 35.34
N GLN A 428 16.40 -44.97 34.47
CA GLN A 428 17.06 -46.25 34.57
C GLN A 428 18.26 -46.24 33.63
N CYS A 429 19.35 -45.63 34.05
CA CYS A 429 20.64 -45.94 33.45
C CYS A 429 21.45 -46.79 34.43
N GLY A 430 22.09 -47.84 33.91
CA GLY A 430 23.02 -48.67 34.68
C GLY A 430 24.32 -47.92 35.00
N VAL A 431 25.25 -48.61 35.64
CA VAL A 431 26.49 -48.11 36.30
C VAL A 431 27.48 -47.33 35.39
N ASN A 432 27.15 -47.10 34.11
CA ASN A 432 27.98 -46.33 33.17
C ASN A 432 27.24 -45.11 32.58
N CYS A 433 26.46 -44.42 33.40
CA CYS A 433 26.44 -42.96 33.38
C CYS A 433 27.32 -42.47 34.55
#